data_AF-A0A7W1EIJ2-F1
#
_entry.id   AF-A0A7W1EIJ2-F1
#
_cell.length_a   1.000
_cell.length_b   1.000
_cell.length_c   1.000
_cell.angle_alpha   90.00
_cell.angle_beta   90.00
_cell.angle_gamma   90.00
#
_symmetry.space_group_name_H-M   'P 1'
#
loop_
_entity.id
_entity.type
_entity.pdbx_description
1 polymer ?
#
loop_
_entity_poly.entity_id
_entity_poly.type
_entity_poly.pdbx_seq_one_letter_code
_entity_poly.pdbx_strand_id
1 'polypeptide(L)'
;MRFKLLIPFLFLVLFFSCLCTKAQKITQFANDTNKFVKDLGAYFFDNTVNKEEAAVYIKNFEKFWKENIISGYYKEVSIKTANAMLARKMKPYPFFYSYFSTLVNSIESKKSYDEFENWQGCVEKILKGKSNRGIQEFFEMSESIFKNNMFYKTPSYNYYSVESNYKFEYDSIPKVVFNNITLVGVNPRGDSIAIESTSGVFYPTNGKFVGKGGRVSWARAGLGDEVYATIKRYTIDCKTGNYGSDSATFVGKQFFDKPQTGRVTDRIITENQDKTYPR
;
A
#
# COMPACT_ATOMS: atom_id res chain seq x y z
N MET A 1 -66.85 51.99 -29.12
CA MET A 1 -66.48 52.32 -27.72
C MET A 1 -65.35 51.35 -27.32
N ARG A 2 -64.13 51.86 -27.11
CA ARG A 2 -62.90 51.06 -26.90
C ARG A 2 -62.78 50.65 -25.44
N PHE A 3 -62.72 49.35 -25.14
CA PHE A 3 -62.24 48.85 -23.85
C PHE A 3 -60.74 48.55 -23.93
N LYS A 4 -59.98 49.17 -23.03
CA LYS A 4 -58.52 49.10 -22.95
C LYS A 4 -58.10 47.76 -22.35
N LEU A 5 -57.09 47.15 -22.99
CA LEU A 5 -56.19 46.15 -22.41
C LEU A 5 -55.62 46.67 -21.09
N LEU A 6 -55.60 45.82 -20.07
CA LEU A 6 -54.55 45.76 -19.05
C LEU A 6 -54.75 44.48 -18.24
N ILE A 7 -53.64 43.82 -17.89
CA ILE A 7 -53.49 42.57 -17.12
C ILE A 7 -53.53 41.33 -18.03
N PRO A 8 -52.40 40.61 -18.23
CA PRO A 8 -51.51 40.14 -17.17
C PRO A 8 -50.01 40.34 -17.45
N PHE A 9 -49.36 41.25 -16.71
CA PHE A 9 -47.89 41.34 -16.64
C PHE A 9 -47.37 40.84 -15.28
N LEU A 10 -47.97 39.78 -14.75
CA LEU A 10 -47.59 39.20 -13.45
C LEU A 10 -47.42 37.68 -13.49
N PHE A 11 -46.97 37.15 -14.63
CA PHE A 11 -46.67 35.71 -14.77
C PHE A 11 -45.35 35.43 -15.50
N LEU A 12 -44.48 36.43 -15.69
CA LEU A 12 -43.23 36.31 -16.45
C LEU A 12 -41.96 36.61 -15.62
N VAL A 13 -41.99 36.42 -14.30
CA VAL A 13 -40.80 36.63 -13.44
C VAL A 13 -40.44 35.40 -12.58
N LEU A 14 -41.24 34.34 -12.61
CA LEU A 14 -41.01 33.15 -11.75
C LEU A 14 -40.38 31.94 -12.46
N PHE A 15 -39.86 32.10 -13.69
CA PHE A 15 -39.42 30.97 -14.52
C PHE A 15 -37.91 30.89 -14.83
N PHE A 16 -37.05 31.64 -14.13
CA PHE A 16 -35.61 31.60 -14.44
C PHE A 16 -34.66 31.64 -13.24
N SER A 17 -35.01 30.92 -12.17
CA SER A 17 -34.05 30.61 -11.11
C SER A 17 -33.93 29.10 -10.89
N CYS A 18 -33.83 28.34 -11.98
CA CYS A 18 -33.11 27.07 -11.93
C CYS A 18 -31.63 27.39 -12.11
N LEU A 19 -31.03 28.01 -11.08
CA LEU A 19 -29.58 28.00 -10.94
C LEU A 19 -29.21 26.56 -10.63
N CYS A 20 -29.01 25.76 -11.68
CA CYS A 20 -28.18 24.58 -11.58
C CYS A 20 -26.80 25.07 -11.15
N THR A 21 -26.56 25.11 -9.85
CA THR A 21 -25.22 25.17 -9.28
C THR A 21 -24.51 23.91 -9.75
N LYS A 22 -23.91 23.97 -10.93
CA LYS A 22 -22.88 23.00 -11.30
C LYS A 22 -21.80 23.18 -10.25
N ALA A 23 -21.70 22.21 -9.33
CA ALA A 23 -20.59 22.14 -8.39
C ALA A 23 -19.32 22.35 -9.19
N GLN A 24 -18.60 23.45 -8.90
CA GLN A 24 -17.39 23.78 -9.63
C GLN A 24 -16.41 22.63 -9.41
N LYS A 25 -15.92 22.04 -10.50
CA LYS A 25 -14.94 20.97 -10.42
C LYS A 25 -13.73 21.49 -9.67
N ILE A 26 -13.38 20.84 -8.56
CA ILE A 26 -12.22 21.23 -7.76
C ILE A 26 -10.95 21.16 -8.62
N THR A 27 -10.23 22.28 -8.67
CA THR A 27 -8.95 22.41 -9.39
C THR A 27 -7.76 22.45 -8.44
N GLN A 28 -8.00 22.81 -7.17
CA GLN A 28 -7.03 22.84 -6.09
C GLN A 28 -7.76 22.71 -4.75
N PHE A 29 -7.20 21.95 -3.81
CA PHE A 29 -7.65 21.94 -2.42
C PHE A 29 -7.13 23.17 -1.68
N ALA A 30 -7.93 23.70 -0.75
CA ALA A 30 -7.52 24.82 0.07
C ALA A 30 -6.27 24.52 0.94
N ASN A 31 -5.42 25.54 1.11
CA ASN A 31 -4.32 25.49 2.07
C ASN A 31 -4.78 25.69 3.53
N ASP A 32 -5.96 26.28 3.73
CA ASP A 32 -6.59 26.36 5.04
C ASP A 32 -6.98 24.96 5.52
N THR A 33 -6.53 24.59 6.73
CA THR A 33 -6.67 23.23 7.24
C THR A 33 -8.12 22.79 7.44
N ASN A 34 -9.03 23.70 7.80
CA ASN A 34 -10.42 23.36 8.03
C ASN A 34 -11.18 23.22 6.71
N LYS A 35 -10.88 24.11 5.75
CA LYS A 35 -11.44 24.06 4.41
C LYS A 35 -10.92 22.85 3.63
N PHE A 36 -9.65 22.49 3.79
CA PHE A 36 -9.03 21.33 3.15
C PHE A 36 -9.84 20.04 3.35
N VAL A 37 -10.21 19.72 4.59
CA VAL A 37 -10.94 18.46 4.89
C VAL A 37 -12.34 18.47 4.29
N LYS A 38 -13.01 19.64 4.26
CA LYS A 38 -14.30 19.79 3.59
C LYS A 38 -14.18 19.57 2.09
N ASP A 39 -13.18 20.20 1.46
CA ASP A 39 -12.90 20.06 0.04
C ASP A 39 -12.53 18.61 -0.32
N LEU A 40 -11.75 17.94 0.53
CA LEU A 40 -11.40 16.53 0.39
C LEU A 40 -12.64 15.63 0.49
N GLY A 41 -13.51 15.90 1.46
CA GLY A 41 -14.77 15.19 1.63
C GLY A 41 -15.70 15.33 0.42
N ALA A 42 -15.88 16.55 -0.08
CA ALA A 42 -16.63 16.81 -1.30
C ALA A 42 -16.01 16.11 -2.51
N TYR A 43 -14.68 16.13 -2.64
CA TYR A 43 -13.98 15.44 -3.72
C TYR A 43 -14.22 13.92 -3.70
N PHE A 44 -14.11 13.27 -2.55
CA PHE A 44 -14.42 11.85 -2.38
C PHE A 44 -15.87 11.54 -2.71
N PHE A 45 -16.80 12.34 -2.16
CA PHE A 45 -18.21 12.18 -2.41
C PHE A 45 -18.50 12.30 -3.90
N ASP A 46 -18.07 13.36 -4.58
CA ASP A 46 -18.39 13.61 -5.99
C ASP A 46 -17.77 12.60 -6.96
N ASN A 47 -16.59 12.05 -6.63
CA ASN A 47 -15.77 11.26 -7.56
C ASN A 47 -15.70 9.75 -7.25
N THR A 48 -16.53 9.26 -6.34
CA THR A 48 -16.66 7.82 -6.00
C THR A 48 -18.04 7.29 -6.34
N VAL A 49 -18.16 5.99 -6.63
CA VAL A 49 -19.46 5.33 -6.84
C VAL A 49 -20.15 5.04 -5.50
N ASN A 50 -19.45 4.39 -4.57
CA ASN A 50 -19.94 4.07 -3.23
C ASN A 50 -19.85 5.30 -2.31
N LYS A 51 -20.95 6.05 -2.18
CA LYS A 51 -20.99 7.31 -1.42
C LYS A 51 -21.01 7.04 0.08
N GLU A 52 -21.63 5.96 0.51
CA GLU A 52 -21.71 5.55 1.91
C GLU A 52 -20.32 5.22 2.46
N GLU A 53 -19.54 4.42 1.72
CA GLU A 53 -18.16 4.09 2.08
C GLU A 53 -17.27 5.35 2.13
N ALA A 54 -17.39 6.22 1.13
CA ALA A 54 -16.66 7.48 1.10
C ALA A 54 -17.02 8.38 2.29
N ALA A 55 -18.31 8.49 2.66
CA ALA A 55 -18.77 9.28 3.79
C ALA A 55 -18.26 8.74 5.13
N VAL A 56 -18.27 7.42 5.32
CA VAL A 56 -17.72 6.77 6.51
C VAL A 56 -16.22 7.02 6.63
N TYR A 57 -15.48 6.83 5.53
CA TYR A 57 -14.04 7.08 5.50
C TYR A 57 -13.69 8.53 5.83
N ILE A 58 -14.33 9.48 5.15
CA ILE A 58 -14.07 10.91 5.34
C ILE A 58 -14.42 11.35 6.76
N LYS A 59 -15.53 10.85 7.34
CA LYS A 59 -15.89 11.15 8.74
C LYS A 59 -14.80 10.69 9.71
N ASN A 60 -14.25 9.50 9.51
CA ASN A 60 -13.16 8.98 10.34
C ASN A 60 -11.88 9.80 10.14
N PHE A 61 -11.51 10.13 8.90
CA PHE A 61 -10.37 10.98 8.59
C PHE A 61 -10.49 12.38 9.22
N GLU A 62 -11.68 12.99 9.11
CA GLU A 62 -11.97 14.30 9.71
C GLU A 62 -11.81 14.28 11.23
N LYS A 63 -12.15 13.17 11.89
CA LYS A 63 -11.90 12.99 13.32
C LYS A 63 -10.40 13.08 13.64
N PHE A 64 -9.56 12.30 12.96
CA PHE A 64 -8.10 12.36 13.14
C PHE A 64 -7.52 13.76 12.89
N TRP A 65 -8.11 14.50 11.95
CA TRP A 65 -7.69 15.85 11.61
C TRP A 65 -8.09 16.89 12.68
N LYS A 66 -9.33 16.81 13.19
CA LYS A 66 -9.88 17.71 14.22
C LYS A 66 -9.27 17.48 15.59
N GLU A 67 -9.01 16.22 15.94
CA GLU A 67 -8.36 15.83 17.20
C GLU A 67 -6.84 16.08 17.19
N ASN A 68 -6.29 16.67 16.12
CA ASN A 68 -4.86 16.93 15.92
C ASN A 68 -3.97 15.69 16.05
N ILE A 69 -4.52 14.50 15.79
CA ILE A 69 -3.73 13.28 15.61
C ILE A 69 -2.86 13.43 14.36
N ILE A 70 -3.45 13.92 13.27
CA ILE A 70 -2.70 14.47 12.13
C ILE A 70 -2.42 15.94 12.46
N SER A 71 -1.15 16.33 12.62
CA SER A 71 -0.78 17.71 13.02
C SER A 71 0.57 18.14 12.43
N GLY A 72 0.84 19.45 12.49
CA GLY A 72 2.11 20.04 12.04
C GLY A 72 2.50 19.62 10.62
N TYR A 73 3.71 19.08 10.48
CA TYR A 73 4.28 18.57 9.23
C TYR A 73 3.34 17.60 8.49
N TYR A 74 2.62 16.73 9.20
CA TYR A 74 1.70 15.78 8.58
C TYR A 74 0.54 16.47 7.85
N LYS A 75 0.00 17.57 8.40
CA LYS A 75 -1.05 18.36 7.74
C LYS A 75 -0.51 19.09 6.51
N GLU A 76 0.66 19.71 6.64
CA GLU A 76 1.30 20.43 5.54
C GLU A 76 1.53 19.50 4.33
N VAL A 77 2.16 18.35 4.59
CA VAL A 77 2.53 17.43 3.53
C VAL A 77 1.31 16.73 2.92
N SER A 78 0.27 16.49 3.74
CA SER A 78 -1.03 15.99 3.27
C SER A 78 -1.65 16.89 2.21
N ILE A 79 -1.73 18.20 2.48
CA ILE A 79 -2.34 19.18 1.58
C ILE A 79 -1.53 19.28 0.28
N LYS A 80 -0.20 19.35 0.40
CA LYS A 80 0.73 19.40 -0.74
C LYS A 80 0.58 18.16 -1.63
N THR A 81 0.60 16.96 -1.04
CA THR A 81 0.46 15.70 -1.78
C THR A 81 -0.93 15.56 -2.41
N ALA A 82 -2.00 15.92 -1.69
CA ALA A 82 -3.36 15.90 -2.24
C ALA A 82 -3.49 16.76 -3.50
N ASN A 83 -2.92 17.96 -3.48
CA ASN A 83 -2.89 18.83 -4.65
C ASN A 83 -2.05 18.26 -5.81
N ALA A 84 -0.91 17.62 -5.52
CA ALA A 84 -0.12 16.94 -6.54
C ALA A 84 -0.87 15.75 -7.17
N MET A 85 -1.60 14.96 -6.38
CA MET A 85 -2.45 13.88 -6.88
C MET A 85 -3.63 14.41 -7.72
N LEU A 86 -4.25 15.51 -7.30
CA LEU A 86 -5.35 16.15 -8.03
C LEU A 86 -4.90 16.69 -9.39
N ALA A 87 -3.73 17.34 -9.44
CA ALA A 87 -3.12 17.82 -10.69
C ALA A 87 -2.87 16.67 -11.69
N ARG A 88 -2.61 15.46 -11.16
CA ARG A 88 -2.45 14.22 -11.94
C ARG A 88 -3.76 13.48 -12.20
N LYS A 89 -4.91 14.09 -11.85
CA LYS A 89 -6.26 13.54 -12.05
C LYS A 89 -6.45 12.16 -11.41
N MET A 90 -5.73 11.88 -10.31
CA MET A 90 -5.89 10.63 -9.57
C MET A 90 -7.27 10.59 -8.93
N LYS A 91 -7.91 9.42 -8.92
CA LYS A 91 -9.24 9.24 -8.31
C LYS A 91 -9.16 9.06 -6.79
N PRO A 92 -10.24 9.31 -6.03
CA PRO A 92 -10.27 9.05 -4.59
C PRO A 92 -9.83 7.63 -4.22
N TYR A 93 -10.41 6.63 -4.90
CA TYR A 93 -10.02 5.22 -4.80
C TYR A 93 -9.26 4.78 -6.05
N PRO A 94 -8.13 4.05 -5.92
CA PRO A 94 -7.47 3.69 -4.66
C PRO A 94 -6.52 4.79 -4.12
N PHE A 95 -6.22 5.83 -4.91
CA PHE A 95 -5.02 6.66 -4.68
C PHE A 95 -5.08 7.52 -3.40
N PHE A 96 -6.06 8.41 -3.29
CA PHE A 96 -6.16 9.29 -2.11
C PHE A 96 -6.42 8.48 -0.85
N TYR A 97 -7.28 7.47 -0.96
CA TYR A 97 -7.59 6.54 0.13
C TYR A 97 -6.30 5.91 0.67
N SER A 98 -5.51 5.23 -0.17
CA SER A 98 -4.31 4.54 0.31
C SER A 98 -3.24 5.51 0.82
N TYR A 99 -3.11 6.72 0.25
CA TYR A 99 -2.21 7.74 0.78
C TYR A 99 -2.58 8.17 2.20
N PHE A 100 -3.83 8.58 2.42
CA PHE A 100 -4.29 9.05 3.74
C PHE A 100 -4.42 7.92 4.76
N SER A 101 -4.79 6.72 4.33
CA SER A 101 -4.77 5.52 5.17
C SER A 101 -3.34 5.18 5.58
N THR A 102 -2.35 5.31 4.68
CA THR A 102 -0.93 5.13 5.05
C THR A 102 -0.49 6.16 6.09
N LEU A 103 -0.83 7.43 5.89
CA LEU A 103 -0.55 8.49 6.84
C LEU A 103 -1.09 8.15 8.24
N VAL A 104 -2.37 7.79 8.33
CA VAL A 104 -3.00 7.40 9.61
C VAL A 104 -2.31 6.17 10.19
N ASN A 105 -2.10 5.12 9.40
CA ASN A 105 -1.43 3.90 9.85
C ASN A 105 -0.01 4.19 10.37
N SER A 106 0.72 5.13 9.77
CA SER A 106 2.07 5.51 10.22
C SER A 106 2.08 6.16 11.61
N ILE A 107 1.07 6.98 11.90
CA ILE A 107 0.89 7.64 13.19
C ILE A 107 0.42 6.63 14.24
N GLU A 108 -0.61 5.84 13.92
CA GLU A 108 -1.21 4.87 14.85
C GLU A 108 -0.25 3.73 15.22
N SER A 109 0.54 3.24 14.25
CA SER A 109 1.56 2.22 14.49
C SER A 109 2.85 2.78 15.12
N LYS A 110 2.88 4.09 15.42
CA LYS A 110 4.01 4.79 16.04
C LYS A 110 5.34 4.57 15.29
N LYS A 111 5.30 4.58 13.95
CA LYS A 111 6.54 4.55 13.17
C LYS A 111 7.38 5.78 13.49
N SER A 112 8.69 5.65 13.32
CA SER A 112 9.59 6.79 13.48
C SER A 112 9.27 7.88 12.45
N TYR A 113 9.55 9.12 12.82
CA TYR A 113 9.45 10.24 11.90
C TYR A 113 10.27 10.00 10.62
N ASP A 114 11.51 9.52 10.78
CA ASP A 114 12.41 9.21 9.66
C ASP A 114 11.82 8.17 8.69
N GLU A 115 11.11 7.15 9.19
CA GLU A 115 10.49 6.15 8.33
C GLU A 115 9.36 6.75 7.49
N PHE A 116 8.53 7.58 8.11
CA PHE A 116 7.50 8.34 7.40
C PHE A 116 8.11 9.32 6.39
N GLU A 117 9.16 10.05 6.77
CA GLU A 117 9.82 11.03 5.91
C GLU A 117 10.47 10.36 4.68
N ASN A 118 11.14 9.21 4.87
CA ASN A 118 11.68 8.41 3.78
C ASN A 118 10.59 7.93 2.81
N TRP A 119 9.47 7.44 3.36
CA TRP A 119 8.29 7.07 2.57
C TRP A 119 7.72 8.25 1.79
N GLN A 120 7.49 9.37 2.48
CA GLN A 120 6.92 10.57 1.89
C GLN A 120 7.85 11.15 0.81
N GLY A 121 9.17 11.07 0.98
CA GLY A 121 10.15 11.40 -0.05
C GLY A 121 10.02 10.55 -1.31
N CYS A 122 9.68 9.25 -1.16
CA CYS A 122 9.34 8.40 -2.29
C CYS A 122 8.05 8.88 -2.98
N VAL A 123 6.99 9.17 -2.21
CA VAL A 123 5.72 9.71 -2.75
C VAL A 123 5.96 10.97 -3.57
N GLU A 124 6.75 11.92 -3.06
CA GLU A 124 7.04 13.16 -3.78
C GLU A 124 7.78 12.92 -5.11
N LYS A 125 8.79 12.04 -5.13
CA LYS A 125 9.54 11.70 -6.34
C LYS A 125 8.66 10.98 -7.37
N ILE A 126 7.83 10.04 -6.92
CA ILE A 126 6.84 9.36 -7.76
C ILE A 126 5.86 10.37 -8.38
N LEU A 127 5.35 11.30 -7.56
CA LEU A 127 4.36 12.29 -8.01
C LEU A 127 4.94 13.33 -8.98
N LYS A 128 6.24 13.66 -8.86
CA LYS A 128 6.98 14.48 -9.84
C LYS A 128 7.26 13.75 -11.16
N GLY A 129 7.22 12.42 -11.17
CA GLY A 129 7.41 11.62 -12.38
C GLY A 129 6.27 11.76 -13.40
N LYS A 130 6.58 11.51 -14.67
CA LYS A 130 5.60 11.62 -15.78
C LYS A 130 4.63 10.44 -15.87
N SER A 131 5.00 9.28 -15.34
CA SER A 131 4.23 8.04 -15.47
C SER A 131 3.40 7.74 -14.23
N ASN A 132 2.14 7.36 -14.42
CA ASN A 132 1.27 6.85 -13.35
C ASN A 132 1.51 5.35 -13.03
N ARG A 133 2.41 4.68 -13.77
CA ARG A 133 2.68 3.25 -13.59
C ARG A 133 3.32 2.98 -12.23
N GLY A 134 2.83 1.98 -11.50
CA GLY A 134 3.43 1.56 -10.23
C GLY A 134 2.98 2.38 -9.02
N ILE A 135 2.23 3.47 -9.20
CA ILE A 135 1.81 4.37 -8.11
C ILE A 135 0.79 3.68 -7.21
N GLN A 136 -0.20 3.02 -7.82
CA GLN A 136 -1.21 2.28 -7.08
C GLN A 136 -0.55 1.17 -6.26
N GLU A 137 0.32 0.38 -6.88
CA GLU A 137 1.03 -0.72 -6.20
C GLU A 137 1.90 -0.20 -5.05
N PHE A 138 2.55 0.97 -5.22
CA PHE A 138 3.31 1.59 -4.14
C PHE A 138 2.39 2.03 -2.99
N PHE A 139 1.25 2.69 -3.27
CA PHE A 139 0.35 3.18 -2.23
C PHE A 139 -0.37 2.05 -1.48
N GLU A 140 -0.85 1.03 -2.17
CA GLU A 140 -1.51 -0.13 -1.55
C GLU A 140 -0.54 -0.95 -0.69
N MET A 141 0.70 -1.11 -1.16
CA MET A 141 1.78 -1.69 -0.36
C MET A 141 2.06 -0.85 0.88
N SER A 142 2.14 0.47 0.73
CA SER A 142 2.44 1.39 1.83
C SER A 142 1.36 1.30 2.91
N GLU A 143 0.09 1.28 2.52
CA GLU A 143 -1.02 1.14 3.46
C GLU A 143 -0.85 -0.13 4.30
N SER A 144 -0.52 -1.25 3.64
CA SER A 144 -0.38 -2.56 4.27
C SER A 144 0.87 -2.65 5.16
N ILE A 145 2.03 -2.19 4.68
CA ILE A 145 3.29 -2.34 5.41
C ILE A 145 3.34 -1.46 6.67
N PHE A 146 2.74 -0.27 6.63
CA PHE A 146 2.61 0.58 7.82
C PHE A 146 1.63 -0.01 8.83
N LYS A 147 0.56 -0.67 8.37
CA LYS A 147 -0.46 -1.26 9.23
C LYS A 147 0.01 -2.52 9.94
N ASN A 148 0.65 -3.44 9.22
CA ASN A 148 0.95 -4.78 9.74
C ASN A 148 2.19 -5.43 9.10
N ASN A 149 3.17 -4.64 8.64
CA ASN A 149 4.41 -5.10 8.00
C ASN A 149 4.20 -5.97 6.74
N MET A 150 3.01 -5.96 6.16
CA MET A 150 2.70 -6.68 4.92
C MET A 150 3.08 -5.84 3.70
N PHE A 151 4.14 -6.25 3.01
CA PHE A 151 4.66 -5.52 1.85
C PHE A 151 4.08 -6.02 0.52
N TYR A 152 3.34 -7.12 0.51
CA TYR A 152 2.62 -7.58 -0.66
C TYR A 152 1.32 -8.28 -0.25
N LYS A 153 0.23 -7.97 -0.95
CA LYS A 153 -1.11 -8.49 -0.66
C LYS A 153 -1.90 -8.71 -1.94
N THR A 154 -2.46 -9.90 -2.09
CA THR A 154 -3.43 -10.27 -3.13
C THR A 154 -4.40 -11.29 -2.55
N PRO A 155 -5.53 -11.59 -3.23
CA PRO A 155 -6.40 -12.68 -2.81
C PRO A 155 -5.71 -14.05 -2.76
N SER A 156 -4.58 -14.25 -3.45
CA SER A 156 -3.88 -15.54 -3.51
C SER A 156 -2.69 -15.63 -2.57
N TYR A 157 -1.97 -14.52 -2.36
CA TYR A 157 -0.74 -14.50 -1.58
C TYR A 157 -0.60 -13.21 -0.78
N ASN A 158 -0.09 -13.36 0.45
CA ASN A 158 0.34 -12.26 1.29
C ASN A 158 1.80 -12.50 1.70
N TYR A 159 2.61 -11.44 1.70
CA TYR A 159 3.97 -11.47 2.21
C TYR A 159 4.17 -10.35 3.22
N TYR A 160 4.79 -10.70 4.33
CA TYR A 160 5.08 -9.78 5.42
C TYR A 160 6.43 -10.08 6.06
N SER A 161 6.99 -9.08 6.73
CA SER A 161 8.11 -9.27 7.65
C SER A 161 7.58 -9.38 9.08
N VAL A 162 8.14 -10.30 9.86
CA VAL A 162 7.81 -10.41 11.30
C VAL A 162 8.28 -9.15 12.01
N GLU A 163 9.53 -8.75 11.77
CA GLU A 163 10.13 -7.55 12.31
C GLU A 163 9.82 -6.34 11.43
N SER A 164 9.70 -5.16 12.06
CA SER A 164 9.54 -3.87 11.35
C SER A 164 10.90 -3.28 10.95
N ASN A 165 11.83 -4.11 10.46
CA ASN A 165 13.18 -3.67 10.08
C ASN A 165 13.27 -3.45 8.56
N TYR A 166 12.70 -2.33 8.14
CA TYR A 166 12.71 -1.88 6.75
C TYR A 166 12.92 -0.37 6.68
N LYS A 167 13.27 0.10 5.48
CA LYS A 167 13.27 1.52 5.10
C LYS A 167 12.78 1.72 3.68
N PHE A 168 12.12 2.83 3.42
CA PHE A 168 11.82 3.25 2.06
C PHE A 168 13.02 3.93 1.39
N GLU A 169 13.28 3.57 0.14
CA GLU A 169 14.30 4.22 -0.67
C GLU A 169 13.77 4.51 -2.08
N TYR A 170 14.42 5.47 -2.75
CA TYR A 170 14.13 5.81 -4.13
C TYR A 170 15.42 6.05 -4.88
N ASP A 171 15.71 5.20 -5.87
CA ASP A 171 16.76 5.41 -6.87
C ASP A 171 16.16 5.91 -8.20
N SER A 172 15.76 4.99 -9.07
CA SER A 172 14.96 5.18 -10.27
C SER A 172 13.48 4.82 -10.04
N ILE A 173 13.21 3.89 -9.10
CA ILE A 173 11.87 3.47 -8.70
C ILE A 173 11.79 3.37 -7.17
N PRO A 174 10.59 3.53 -6.59
CA PRO A 174 10.43 3.33 -5.16
C PRO A 174 10.66 1.86 -4.79
N LYS A 175 11.33 1.62 -3.67
CA LYS A 175 11.64 0.28 -3.15
C LYS A 175 11.63 0.28 -1.63
N VAL A 176 11.47 -0.91 -1.05
CA VAL A 176 11.57 -1.13 0.40
C VAL A 176 12.77 -2.02 0.67
N VAL A 177 13.70 -1.54 1.47
CA VAL A 177 14.92 -2.26 1.84
C VAL A 177 14.73 -2.87 3.22
N PHE A 178 14.79 -4.20 3.30
CA PHE A 178 14.68 -4.97 4.53
C PHE A 178 16.06 -5.42 5.01
N ASN A 179 16.27 -5.35 6.32
CA ASN A 179 17.51 -5.80 6.95
C ASN A 179 17.19 -6.80 8.05
N ASN A 180 17.83 -7.96 8.03
CA ASN A 180 17.71 -9.00 9.06
C ASN A 180 16.27 -9.22 9.58
N ILE A 181 15.41 -9.71 8.69
CA ILE A 181 14.01 -10.03 8.96
C ILE A 181 13.75 -11.54 8.81
N THR A 182 12.64 -11.98 9.38
CA THR A 182 11.93 -13.19 8.99
C THR A 182 10.87 -12.81 7.95
N LEU A 183 11.10 -13.21 6.71
CA LEU A 183 10.13 -13.05 5.62
C LEU A 183 9.18 -14.24 5.64
N VAL A 184 7.88 -13.97 5.67
CA VAL A 184 6.84 -15.00 5.61
C VAL A 184 5.93 -14.74 4.42
N GLY A 185 5.72 -15.77 3.60
CA GLY A 185 4.72 -15.80 2.55
C GLY A 185 3.61 -16.79 2.91
N VAL A 186 2.35 -16.40 2.76
CA VAL A 186 1.18 -17.24 3.07
C VAL A 186 0.14 -17.18 1.97
N ASN A 187 -0.69 -18.22 1.88
CA ASN A 187 -1.95 -18.16 1.13
C ASN A 187 -3.17 -18.31 2.06
N PRO A 188 -4.39 -17.96 1.60
CA PRO A 188 -5.60 -18.14 2.40
C PRO A 188 -5.99 -19.60 2.69
N ARG A 189 -5.31 -20.58 2.07
CA ARG A 189 -5.58 -22.01 2.26
C ARG A 189 -4.70 -22.64 3.34
N GLY A 190 -3.82 -21.86 3.97
CA GLY A 190 -3.02 -22.28 5.11
C GLY A 190 -1.60 -22.77 4.79
N ASP A 191 -1.17 -22.72 3.53
CA ASP A 191 0.23 -23.00 3.18
C ASP A 191 1.10 -21.74 3.37
N SER A 192 2.36 -21.97 3.72
CA SER A 192 3.33 -20.90 4.00
C SER A 192 4.77 -21.29 3.68
N ILE A 193 5.57 -20.26 3.44
CA ILE A 193 7.03 -20.31 3.38
C ILE A 193 7.59 -19.30 4.38
N ALA A 194 8.77 -19.60 4.93
CA ALA A 194 9.50 -18.68 5.80
C ALA A 194 10.99 -18.68 5.45
N ILE A 195 11.58 -17.48 5.45
CA ILE A 195 13.02 -17.29 5.30
C ILE A 195 13.48 -16.41 6.48
N GLU A 196 14.16 -17.02 7.43
CA GLU A 196 14.64 -16.38 8.65
C GLU A 196 15.94 -15.62 8.41
N SER A 197 16.18 -14.55 9.17
CA SER A 197 17.44 -13.79 9.15
C SER A 197 17.89 -13.35 7.75
N THR A 198 16.94 -12.97 6.90
CA THR A 198 17.22 -12.53 5.53
C THR A 198 17.21 -11.01 5.40
N SER A 199 17.89 -10.51 4.38
CA SER A 199 17.84 -9.10 3.98
C SER A 199 17.48 -9.03 2.51
N GLY A 200 16.89 -7.93 2.06
CA GLY A 200 16.51 -7.84 0.65
C GLY A 200 15.84 -6.55 0.27
N VAL A 201 15.47 -6.47 -1.00
CA VAL A 201 14.80 -5.31 -1.58
C VAL A 201 13.50 -5.76 -2.21
N PHE A 202 12.40 -5.18 -1.76
CA PHE A 202 11.10 -5.35 -2.38
C PHE A 202 10.81 -4.22 -3.37
N TYR A 203 10.32 -4.59 -4.55
CA TYR A 203 9.93 -3.68 -5.63
C TYR A 203 8.41 -3.75 -5.84
N PRO A 204 7.63 -2.79 -5.29
CA PRO A 204 6.17 -2.81 -5.34
C PRO A 204 5.61 -2.87 -6.77
N THR A 205 6.21 -2.12 -7.70
CA THR A 205 5.75 -2.02 -9.09
C THR A 205 5.71 -3.36 -9.84
N ASN A 206 6.57 -4.31 -9.49
CA ASN A 206 6.58 -5.63 -10.14
C ASN A 206 6.24 -6.79 -9.19
N GLY A 207 6.13 -6.54 -7.87
CA GLY A 207 5.83 -7.56 -6.88
C GLY A 207 6.98 -8.55 -6.66
N LYS A 208 8.23 -8.09 -6.76
CA LYS A 208 9.43 -8.93 -6.58
C LYS A 208 10.20 -8.58 -5.32
N PHE A 209 10.62 -9.61 -4.59
CA PHE A 209 11.57 -9.50 -3.49
C PHE A 209 12.92 -10.08 -3.94
N VAL A 210 13.96 -9.26 -3.97
CA VAL A 210 15.34 -9.68 -4.27
C VAL A 210 16.08 -9.86 -2.95
N GLY A 211 16.26 -11.11 -2.54
CA GLY A 211 16.78 -11.47 -1.23
C GLY A 211 18.26 -11.88 -1.22
N LYS A 212 18.88 -11.71 -0.06
CA LYS A 212 20.26 -12.05 0.24
C LYS A 212 20.35 -12.67 1.64
N GLY A 213 21.03 -13.82 1.71
CA GLY A 213 21.16 -14.54 2.97
C GLY A 213 19.85 -15.18 3.42
N GLY A 214 19.90 -15.79 4.60
CA GLY A 214 18.74 -16.35 5.28
C GLY A 214 18.80 -17.86 5.47
N ARG A 215 17.97 -18.34 6.37
CA ARG A 215 17.79 -19.75 6.73
C ARG A 215 16.39 -20.20 6.36
N VAL A 216 16.31 -21.34 5.67
CA VAL A 216 15.06 -22.03 5.35
C VAL A 216 15.06 -23.37 6.09
N SER A 217 13.93 -23.75 6.68
CA SER A 217 13.82 -24.98 7.49
C SER A 217 12.75 -25.91 6.93
N TRP A 218 12.79 -27.16 7.38
CA TRP A 218 11.77 -28.17 7.08
C TRP A 218 10.78 -28.35 8.23
N ALA A 219 10.64 -27.35 9.10
CA ALA A 219 9.73 -27.39 10.25
C ALA A 219 8.28 -27.67 9.84
N ARG A 220 7.82 -27.11 8.71
CA ARG A 220 6.47 -27.38 8.17
C ARG A 220 6.26 -28.84 7.70
N ALA A 221 7.35 -29.55 7.45
CA ALA A 221 7.36 -30.99 7.14
C ALA A 221 7.57 -31.87 8.39
N GLY A 222 7.63 -31.26 9.59
CA GLY A 222 7.80 -31.96 10.86
C GLY A 222 9.25 -32.29 11.21
N LEU A 223 10.24 -31.71 10.52
CA LEU A 223 11.65 -31.90 10.86
C LEU A 223 12.10 -30.87 11.91
N GLY A 224 13.06 -31.26 12.75
CA GLY A 224 13.62 -30.40 13.78
C GLY A 224 14.48 -29.26 13.23
N ASP A 225 14.81 -28.30 14.10
CA ASP A 225 15.60 -27.10 13.77
C ASP A 225 17.01 -27.41 13.24
N GLU A 226 17.53 -28.60 13.52
CA GLU A 226 18.79 -29.10 12.99
C GLU A 226 18.76 -29.38 11.47
N VAL A 227 17.57 -29.39 10.85
CA VAL A 227 17.39 -29.57 9.41
C VAL A 227 17.04 -28.26 8.73
N TYR A 228 18.03 -27.67 8.07
CA TYR A 228 17.87 -26.37 7.42
C TYR A 228 18.81 -26.21 6.22
N ALA A 229 18.57 -25.17 5.43
CA ALA A 229 19.52 -24.71 4.45
C ALA A 229 19.77 -23.20 4.61
N THR A 230 21.02 -22.77 4.47
CA THR A 230 21.35 -21.35 4.31
C THR A 230 21.39 -21.01 2.82
N ILE A 231 20.79 -19.90 2.43
CA ILE A 231 20.73 -19.45 1.03
C ILE A 231 21.52 -18.15 0.84
N LYS A 232 22.18 -17.98 -0.31
CA LYS A 232 23.00 -16.77 -0.56
C LYS A 232 22.22 -15.65 -1.25
N ARG A 233 21.51 -15.97 -2.35
CA ARG A 233 20.76 -15.01 -3.16
C ARG A 233 19.55 -15.72 -3.75
N TYR A 234 18.41 -15.04 -3.76
CA TYR A 234 17.19 -15.57 -4.31
C TYR A 234 16.28 -14.44 -4.78
N THR A 235 15.27 -14.79 -5.56
CA THR A 235 14.20 -13.87 -5.91
C THR A 235 12.87 -14.55 -5.66
N ILE A 236 11.98 -13.85 -4.98
CA ILE A 236 10.57 -14.25 -4.85
C ILE A 236 9.79 -13.43 -5.85
N ASP A 237 9.05 -14.10 -6.73
CA ASP A 237 7.95 -13.47 -7.45
C ASP A 237 6.68 -13.64 -6.61
N CYS A 238 6.31 -12.60 -5.88
CA CYS A 238 5.20 -12.64 -4.92
C CYS A 238 3.84 -12.93 -5.60
N LYS A 239 3.75 -12.77 -6.93
CA LYS A 239 2.54 -13.12 -7.70
C LYS A 239 2.36 -14.61 -7.89
N THR A 240 3.44 -15.39 -7.79
CA THR A 240 3.44 -16.82 -8.15
C THR A 240 3.78 -17.75 -6.99
N GLY A 241 4.19 -17.20 -5.84
CA GLY A 241 4.41 -18.00 -4.63
C GLY A 241 5.75 -18.71 -4.57
N ASN A 242 6.60 -18.63 -5.61
CA ASN A 242 7.83 -19.41 -5.71
C ASN A 242 9.10 -18.58 -5.48
N TYR A 243 10.15 -19.27 -5.04
CA TYR A 243 11.52 -18.77 -5.03
C TYR A 243 12.52 -19.90 -5.23
N GLY A 244 13.75 -19.52 -5.60
CA GLY A 244 14.87 -20.44 -5.64
C GLY A 244 16.20 -19.74 -5.43
N SER A 245 17.17 -20.50 -4.94
CA SER A 245 18.57 -20.09 -4.76
C SER A 245 19.47 -21.18 -5.33
N ASP A 246 20.30 -20.82 -6.31
CA ASP A 246 21.27 -21.74 -6.94
C ASP A 246 22.53 -21.95 -6.07
N SER A 247 22.62 -21.26 -4.93
CA SER A 247 23.68 -21.46 -3.95
C SER A 247 23.07 -21.56 -2.56
N ALA A 248 22.85 -22.81 -2.15
CA ALA A 248 22.37 -23.19 -0.83
C ALA A 248 23.37 -24.16 -0.17
N THR A 249 23.39 -24.15 1.15
CA THR A 249 24.11 -25.14 1.97
C THR A 249 23.13 -25.78 2.92
N PHE A 250 22.81 -27.05 2.67
CA PHE A 250 21.93 -27.88 3.48
C PHE A 250 22.70 -28.51 4.64
N VAL A 251 22.07 -28.49 5.82
CA VAL A 251 22.54 -29.12 7.05
C VAL A 251 21.43 -30.02 7.58
N GLY A 252 21.76 -31.28 7.81
CA GLY A 252 20.83 -32.26 8.36
C GLY A 252 21.57 -33.57 8.61
N LYS A 253 22.10 -33.74 9.83
CA LYS A 253 22.97 -34.86 10.20
C LYS A 253 22.31 -36.24 10.05
N GLN A 254 20.99 -36.28 10.10
CA GLN A 254 20.22 -37.51 9.84
C GLN A 254 20.27 -37.98 8.38
N PHE A 255 20.69 -37.11 7.44
CA PHE A 255 20.78 -37.42 6.00
C PHE A 255 22.22 -37.46 5.49
N PHE A 256 23.10 -36.57 5.99
CA PHE A 256 24.48 -36.45 5.53
C PHE A 256 25.44 -36.13 6.68
N ASP A 257 26.62 -36.76 6.68
CA ASP A 257 27.67 -36.50 7.69
C ASP A 257 28.25 -35.08 7.61
N LYS A 258 28.18 -34.45 6.44
CA LYS A 258 28.70 -33.11 6.15
C LYS A 258 27.62 -32.26 5.48
N PRO A 259 27.67 -30.92 5.63
CA PRO A 259 26.79 -30.02 4.89
C PRO A 259 26.91 -30.22 3.38
N GLN A 260 25.78 -30.17 2.68
CA GLN A 260 25.71 -30.37 1.23
C GLN A 260 25.44 -29.05 0.52
N THR A 261 26.20 -28.76 -0.54
CA THR A 261 25.97 -27.58 -1.37
C THR A 261 25.11 -27.92 -2.57
N GLY A 262 24.17 -27.04 -2.92
CA GLY A 262 23.32 -27.25 -4.08
C GLY A 262 22.38 -26.09 -4.33
N ARG A 263 21.24 -26.43 -4.93
CA ARG A 263 20.13 -25.53 -5.18
C ARG A 263 19.01 -25.83 -4.20
N VAL A 264 18.27 -24.80 -3.80
CA VAL A 264 16.98 -24.97 -3.14
C VAL A 264 15.90 -24.23 -3.91
N THR A 265 14.74 -24.84 -4.02
CA THR A 265 13.52 -24.25 -4.57
C THR A 265 12.37 -24.47 -3.61
N ASP A 266 11.51 -23.48 -3.48
CA ASP A 266 10.30 -23.62 -2.67
C ASP A 266 9.16 -22.82 -3.29
N ARG A 267 7.94 -23.22 -2.98
CA ARG A 267 6.72 -22.61 -3.47
C ARG A 267 5.58 -22.75 -2.48
N ILE A 268 4.79 -21.69 -2.35
CA ILE A 268 3.46 -21.72 -1.73
C ILE A 268 2.48 -22.38 -2.70
N ILE A 269 1.80 -23.45 -2.26
CA ILE A 269 0.86 -24.21 -3.07
C ILE A 269 -0.58 -23.77 -2.79
N THR A 270 -1.30 -23.45 -3.86
CA THR A 270 -2.67 -22.97 -3.82
C THR A 270 -3.72 -24.04 -4.09
N GLU A 271 -3.32 -25.30 -4.31
CA GLU A 271 -4.23 -26.43 -4.61
C GLU A 271 -4.31 -27.41 -3.43
N ASN A 272 -5.40 -28.19 -3.35
CA ASN A 272 -5.67 -29.11 -2.25
C ASN A 272 -4.92 -30.45 -2.44
N GLN A 273 -3.59 -30.43 -2.48
CA GLN A 273 -2.77 -31.65 -2.43
C GLN A 273 -1.52 -31.45 -1.56
N ASP A 274 -1.02 -32.60 -1.06
CA ASP A 274 0.07 -32.88 -0.12
C ASP A 274 0.92 -31.71 0.43
N LYS A 275 1.24 -31.80 1.72
CA LYS A 275 2.23 -30.93 2.37
C LYS A 275 3.52 -30.94 1.55
N THR A 276 3.98 -29.75 1.15
CA THR A 276 5.25 -29.61 0.46
C THR A 276 6.32 -29.01 1.33
N TYR A 277 7.55 -29.15 0.86
CA TYR A 277 8.76 -28.77 1.55
C TYR A 277 9.76 -28.20 0.54
N PRO A 278 10.73 -27.38 0.99
CA PRO A 278 11.79 -26.89 0.11
C PRO A 278 12.52 -28.09 -0.54
N ARG A 279 12.80 -28.01 -1.84
CA ARG A 279 13.44 -29.06 -2.64
C ARG A 279 14.83 -28.64 -3.08
#